data_AF-A0AAP8GEU0-F1
#
_entry.id   AF-A0AAP8GEU0-F1
#
_cell.length_a   1.000
_cell.length_b   1.000
_cell.length_c   1.000
_cell.angle_alpha   90.00
_cell.angle_beta   90.00
_cell.angle_gamma   90.00
#
_symmetry.space_group_name_H-M   'P 1'
#
loop_
_entity.id
_entity.type
_entity.pdbx_description
1 polymer ?
#
loop_
_entity_poly.entity_id
_entity_poly.type
_entity_poly.pdbx_seq_one_letter_code
_entity_poly.pdbx_strand_id
1 'polypeptide(L)'
;VQLTSQLADKERALREQHNLDIATAGMGDKQRQRYQAQLRIRQEYRQQLQQLENDSRQKGTYGTEDYRRAEEVLKGSLKRQLNENKRYWQEMEVAQGDWKNGAQREFQNFT
;
A
#
# COMPACT_ATOMS: atom_id res chain seq x y z
N VAL A 1 9.97 -3.61 25.90
CA VAL A 1 10.53 -3.79 24.53
C VAL A 1 9.46 -3.65 23.45
N GLN A 2 8.30 -4.32 23.55
CA GLN A 2 7.24 -4.26 22.54
C GLN A 2 6.65 -2.86 22.33
N LEU A 3 6.38 -2.10 23.41
CA LEU A 3 5.88 -0.72 23.32
C LEU A 3 6.87 0.24 22.64
N THR A 4 8.16 0.14 22.95
CA THR A 4 9.22 0.95 22.33
C THR A 4 9.33 0.70 20.84
N SER A 5 9.21 -0.57 20.41
CA SER A 5 9.19 -0.90 18.98
C SER A 5 7.97 -0.31 18.29
N GLN A 6 6.78 -0.47 18.89
CA GLN A 6 5.54 0.09 18.33
C GLN A 6 5.59 1.62 18.17
N LEU A 7 6.20 2.34 19.12
CA LEU A 7 6.39 3.78 19.02
C LEU A 7 7.35 4.14 17.88
N ALA A 8 8.49 3.45 17.78
CA ALA A 8 9.45 3.66 16.70
C ALA A 8 8.82 3.41 15.31
N ASP A 9 7.95 2.41 15.18
CA ASP A 9 7.28 2.11 13.92
C ASP A 9 6.21 3.16 13.57
N LYS A 10 5.49 3.69 14.56
CA LYS A 10 4.58 4.83 14.36
C LYS A 10 5.34 6.08 13.89
N GLU A 11 6.46 6.40 14.52
CA GLU A 11 7.30 7.54 14.11
C GLU A 11 7.85 7.36 12.69
N ARG A 12 8.29 6.16 12.33
CA ARG A 12 8.73 5.84 10.96
C ARG A 12 7.58 5.99 9.95
N ALA A 13 6.41 5.45 10.26
CA ALA A 13 5.24 5.55 9.39
C ALA A 13 4.84 7.02 9.16
N LEU A 14 4.87 7.86 10.20
CA LEU A 14 4.61 9.29 10.10
C LEU A 14 5.64 10.00 9.21
N ARG A 15 6.93 9.70 9.37
CA ARG A 15 7.99 10.27 8.53
C ARG A 15 7.84 9.86 7.06
N GLU A 16 7.53 8.59 6.80
CA GLU A 16 7.28 8.12 5.43
C GLU A 16 6.07 8.82 4.79
N GLN A 17 5.01 9.04 5.56
CA GLN A 17 3.85 9.79 5.10
C GLN A 17 4.24 11.24 4.74
N HIS A 18 4.93 11.95 5.63
CA HIS A 18 5.39 13.31 5.35
C HIS A 18 6.29 13.39 4.13
N ASN A 19 7.23 12.45 3.99
CA ASN A 19 8.12 12.38 2.83
C ASN A 19 7.32 12.15 1.54
N LEU A 20 6.26 11.33 1.60
CA LEU A 20 5.39 11.12 0.45
C LEU A 20 4.57 12.38 0.11
N ASP A 21 4.00 13.05 1.12
CA ASP A 21 3.23 14.27 0.90
C ASP A 21 4.10 15.37 0.27
N ILE A 22 5.38 15.48 0.68
CA ILE A 22 6.36 16.37 0.05
C ILE A 22 6.70 15.90 -1.37
N ALA A 23 7.00 14.61 -1.57
CA ALA A 23 7.37 14.07 -2.88
C ALA A 23 6.23 14.12 -3.91
N THR A 24 4.98 14.15 -3.43
CA THR A 24 3.78 14.26 -4.27
C THR A 24 3.20 15.68 -4.26
N ALA A 25 3.87 16.65 -3.64
CA ALA A 25 3.47 18.04 -3.71
C ALA A 25 3.46 18.52 -5.16
N GLY A 26 2.33 19.04 -5.62
CA GLY A 26 2.13 19.44 -7.01
C GLY A 26 1.77 18.29 -7.96
N MET A 27 1.81 17.04 -7.51
CA MET A 27 1.17 15.93 -8.24
C MET A 27 -0.35 16.01 -8.01
N GLY A 28 -1.15 15.78 -9.05
CA GLY A 28 -2.61 15.81 -8.94
C GLY A 28 -3.13 14.80 -7.90
N ASP A 29 -4.32 15.08 -7.33
CA ASP A 29 -4.89 14.31 -6.20
C ASP A 29 -4.94 12.80 -6.43
N LYS A 30 -5.27 12.37 -7.65
CA LYS A 30 -5.34 10.95 -8.01
C LYS A 30 -4.00 10.25 -7.86
N GLN A 31 -2.92 10.91 -8.28
CA GLN A 31 -1.58 10.35 -8.24
C GLN A 31 -1.07 10.27 -6.80
N ARG A 32 -1.32 11.31 -6.00
CA ARG A 32 -1.09 11.31 -4.55
C ARG A 32 -1.84 10.17 -3.85
N GLN A 33 -3.14 10.00 -4.11
CA GLN A 33 -3.95 8.92 -3.54
C GLN A 33 -3.40 7.53 -3.91
N ARG A 34 -2.96 7.33 -5.16
CA ARG A 34 -2.33 6.09 -5.60
C ARG A 34 -1.07 5.76 -4.81
N TYR A 35 -0.21 6.74 -4.59
CA TYR A 35 0.99 6.53 -3.78
C TYR A 35 0.66 6.29 -2.30
N GLN A 36 -0.31 7.01 -1.74
CA GLN A 36 -0.77 6.80 -0.36
C GLN A 36 -1.33 5.39 -0.17
N ALA A 37 -2.09 4.86 -1.13
CA ALA A 37 -2.59 3.48 -1.09
C ALA A 37 -1.45 2.44 -1.12
N GLN A 38 -0.44 2.64 -1.98
CA GLN A 38 0.73 1.76 -2.02
C GLN A 38 1.55 1.83 -0.72
N LEU A 39 1.68 3.02 -0.13
CA LEU A 39 2.39 3.21 1.14
C LEU A 39 1.69 2.46 2.28
N ARG A 40 0.35 2.55 2.37
CA ARG A 40 -0.45 1.82 3.37
C ARG A 40 -0.25 0.31 3.29
N ILE A 41 -0.33 -0.27 2.09
CA ILE A 41 -0.10 -1.71 1.87
C ILE A 41 1.29 -2.14 2.39
N ARG A 42 2.33 -1.33 2.14
CA ARG A 42 3.68 -1.62 2.62
C ARG A 42 3.80 -1.48 4.14
N GLN A 43 3.11 -0.50 4.73
CA GLN A 43 3.07 -0.29 6.18
C GLN A 43 2.42 -1.48 6.90
N GLU A 44 1.26 -1.94 6.42
CA GLU A 44 0.55 -3.11 6.95
C GLU A 44 1.40 -4.37 6.88
N TYR A 45 2.08 -4.61 5.74
CA TYR A 45 2.99 -5.74 5.60
C TYR A 45 4.13 -5.71 6.64
N ARG A 46 4.74 -4.55 6.88
CA ARG A 46 5.81 -4.44 7.90
C ARG A 46 5.29 -4.70 9.30
N GLN A 47 4.09 -4.22 9.64
CA GLN A 47 3.46 -4.51 10.93
C GLN A 47 3.20 -6.01 11.10
N GLN A 48 2.66 -6.68 10.08
CA GLN A 48 2.43 -8.13 10.10
C GLN A 48 3.74 -8.92 10.24
N LEU A 49 4.80 -8.51 9.53
CA LEU A 49 6.11 -9.15 9.61
C LEU A 49 6.72 -9.01 11.01
N GLN A 50 6.64 -7.82 11.60
CA GLN A 50 7.12 -7.56 12.95
C GLN A 50 6.34 -8.36 14.00
N GLN A 51 5.01 -8.49 13.84
CA GLN A 51 4.19 -9.32 14.70
C GLN A 51 4.59 -10.79 14.59
N LEU A 52 4.76 -11.31 13.37
CA LEU A 52 5.25 -12.66 13.12
C LEU A 52 6.61 -12.89 13.80
N GLU A 53 7.56 -11.97 13.63
CA GLU A 53 8.87 -12.06 14.24
C GLU A 53 8.80 -12.09 15.78
N ASN A 54 8.02 -11.19 16.38
CA ASN A 54 7.84 -11.16 17.84
C ASN A 54 7.23 -12.44 18.37
N ASP A 55 6.15 -12.93 17.73
CA ASP A 55 5.45 -14.15 18.13
C ASP A 55 6.35 -15.37 17.98
N SER A 56 7.11 -15.46 16.88
CA SER A 56 8.06 -16.54 16.65
C SER A 56 9.23 -16.51 17.63
N ARG A 57 9.74 -15.33 18.00
CA ARG A 57 10.76 -15.19 19.04
C ARG A 57 10.25 -15.66 20.40
N GLN A 58 9.03 -15.28 20.77
CA GLN A 58 8.40 -15.72 22.03
C GLN A 58 8.17 -17.23 22.07
N LYS A 59 7.78 -17.83 20.94
CA LYS A 59 7.55 -19.27 20.81
C LYS A 59 8.84 -20.08 20.59
N GLY A 60 9.99 -19.43 20.44
CA GLY A 60 11.26 -20.09 20.09
C GLY A 60 11.29 -20.67 18.68
N THR A 61 10.35 -20.28 17.81
CA THR A 61 10.26 -20.74 16.41
C THR A 61 10.88 -19.76 15.42
N TYR A 62 11.52 -18.69 15.89
CA TYR A 62 12.20 -17.75 15.01
C TYR A 62 13.34 -18.44 14.24
N GLY A 63 13.36 -18.26 12.92
CA GLY A 63 14.35 -18.88 12.04
C GLY A 63 14.10 -20.36 11.69
N THR A 64 13.01 -20.96 12.19
CA THR A 64 12.59 -22.31 11.77
C THR A 64 11.93 -22.27 10.40
N GLU A 65 11.66 -23.45 9.84
CA GLU A 65 10.93 -23.59 8.59
C GLU A 65 9.51 -23.02 8.68
N ASP A 66 8.83 -23.18 9.82
CA ASP A 66 7.50 -22.62 10.03
C ASP A 66 7.50 -21.09 9.96
N TYR A 67 8.51 -20.44 10.55
CA TYR A 67 8.68 -18.99 10.44
C TYR A 67 8.94 -18.57 8.99
N ARG A 68 9.83 -19.27 8.27
CA ARG A 68 10.13 -18.97 6.86
C ARG A 68 8.90 -19.12 5.97
N ARG A 69 8.13 -20.19 6.14
CA ARG A 69 6.87 -20.40 5.41
C ARG A 69 5.86 -19.29 5.71
N ALA A 70 5.71 -18.88 6.96
CA ALA A 70 4.85 -17.76 7.31
C ALA A 70 5.31 -16.44 6.65
N GLU A 71 6.62 -16.18 6.63
CA GLU A 71 7.19 -15.02 5.95
C GLU A 71 6.93 -15.04 4.43
N GLU A 72 7.05 -16.20 3.78
CA GLU A 72 6.72 -16.38 2.36
C GLU A 72 5.24 -16.12 2.07
N VAL A 73 4.34 -16.58 2.93
CA VAL A 73 2.91 -16.30 2.83
C VAL A 73 2.63 -14.80 2.91
N LEU A 74 3.27 -14.09 3.85
CA LEU A 74 3.16 -12.63 3.96
C LEU A 74 3.69 -11.92 2.72
N LYS A 75 4.85 -12.33 2.17
CA LYS A 75 5.40 -11.78 0.92
C LYS A 75 4.47 -12.02 -0.28
N GLY A 76 3.88 -13.21 -0.36
CA GLY A 76 2.89 -13.55 -1.37
C GLY A 76 1.63 -12.68 -1.27
N SER A 77 1.16 -12.43 -0.05
CA SER A 77 0.02 -11.52 0.22
C SER A 77 0.33 -10.10 -0.22
N LEU A 78 1.50 -9.56 0.15
CA LEU A 78 1.96 -8.23 -0.26
C LEU A 78 1.95 -8.09 -1.79
N LYS A 79 2.51 -9.07 -2.51
CA LYS A 79 2.54 -9.04 -3.98
C LYS A 79 1.14 -9.01 -4.59
N ARG A 80 0.21 -9.80 -4.05
CA ARG A 80 -1.20 -9.80 -4.50
C ARG A 80 -1.87 -8.46 -4.25
N GLN A 81 -1.73 -7.89 -3.06
CA GLN A 81 -2.33 -6.60 -2.71
C GLN A 81 -1.78 -5.46 -3.56
N LEU A 82 -0.47 -5.42 -3.82
CA LEU A 82 0.13 -4.42 -4.70
C LEU A 82 -0.35 -4.54 -6.15
N ASN A 83 -0.50 -5.77 -6.64
CA ASN A 83 -1.05 -6.03 -7.98
C ASN A 83 -2.52 -5.62 -8.07
N GLU A 84 -3.32 -5.93 -7.05
CA GLU A 84 -4.72 -5.52 -6.96
C GLU A 84 -4.86 -4.00 -6.97
N ASN A 85 -4.09 -3.31 -6.13
CA ASN A 85 -4.07 -1.86 -6.10
C ASN A 85 -3.64 -1.28 -7.47
N LYS A 86 -2.64 -1.87 -8.13
CA LYS A 86 -2.27 -1.46 -9.50
C LYS A 86 -3.45 -1.61 -10.47
N ARG A 87 -4.15 -2.75 -10.45
CA ARG A 87 -5.29 -3.02 -11.33
C ARG A 87 -6.44 -2.03 -11.08
N TYR A 88 -6.79 -1.80 -9.81
CA TYR A 88 -7.80 -0.82 -9.41
C TYR A 88 -7.53 0.57 -10.01
N TRP A 89 -6.30 1.07 -9.92
CA TRP A 89 -5.95 2.38 -10.49
C TRP A 89 -6.01 2.40 -12.01
N GLN A 90 -5.65 1.31 -12.68
CA GLN A 90 -5.78 1.18 -14.14
C GLN A 90 -7.25 1.21 -14.58
N GLU A 91 -8.11 0.45 -13.92
CA GLU A 91 -9.55 0.42 -14.21
C GLU A 91 -10.20 1.80 -13.96
N MET A 92 -9.81 2.48 -12.88
CA MET A 92 -10.25 3.85 -12.59
C MET A 92 -9.75 4.88 -13.62
N GLU A 93 -8.58 4.68 -14.23
CA GLU A 93 -8.11 5.50 -15.35
C GLU A 93 -8.95 5.28 -16.61
N VAL A 94 -9.27 4.02 -16.95
CA VAL A 94 -10.12 3.66 -18.09
C VAL A 94 -11.52 4.24 -17.94
N ALA A 95 -12.19 4.00 -16.81
CA ALA A 95 -13.56 4.47 -16.58
C ALA A 95 -13.70 6.01 -16.66
N GLN A 96 -12.69 6.75 -16.17
CA GLN A 96 -12.66 8.21 -16.29
C GLN A 96 -12.43 8.68 -17.73
N GLY A 97 -11.61 7.96 -18.50
CA GLY A 97 -11.41 8.22 -19.93
C GLY A 97 -12.70 7.99 -20.74
N ASP A 98 -13.37 6.87 -20.50
CA ASP A 98 -14.63 6.53 -21.15
C ASP A 98 -15.72 7.55 -20.85
N TRP A 99 -15.83 7.98 -19.59
CA TRP A 99 -16.76 9.04 -19.20
C TRP A 99 -16.43 10.38 -19.89
N LYS A 100 -15.15 10.80 -19.90
CA LYS A 100 -14.72 12.04 -20.60
C LYS A 100 -15.03 11.98 -22.10
N ASN A 101 -14.77 10.85 -22.74
CA ASN A 101 -15.05 10.64 -24.16
C ASN A 101 -16.55 10.59 -24.45
N GLY A 102 -17.36 10.02 -23.54
CA GLY A 102 -18.82 10.06 -23.59
C GLY A 102 -19.35 11.49 -23.51
N ALA A 103 -18.95 12.23 -22.48
CA ALA A 103 -19.35 13.62 -22.27
C ALA A 103 -18.95 14.54 -23.44
N GLN A 104 -17.76 14.34 -24.02
CA GLN A 104 -17.30 15.12 -25.18
C GLN A 104 -18.11 14.81 -26.45
N ARG A 105 -18.47 13.54 -26.68
CA ARG A 105 -19.33 13.16 -27.83
C ARG A 105 -20.74 13.73 -27.70
N GLU A 106 -21.32 13.70 -26.51
CA GLU A 106 -22.62 14.33 -26.27
C GLU A 106 -22.55 15.84 -26.54
N PHE A 107 -21.55 16.54 -26.01
CA PHE A 107 -21.38 17.98 -26.26
C PHE A 107 -21.22 18.33 -27.75
N GLN A 108 -20.49 17.50 -28.51
CA GLN A 108 -20.35 17.65 -29.97
C GLN A 108 -21.65 17.39 -30.75
N ASN A 109 -22.55 16.55 -30.25
CA ASN A 109 -23.84 16.27 -30.90
C ASN A 109 -24.88 17.38 -30.65
N PHE A 110 -24.65 18.28 -29.70
CA PHE A 110 -25.53 19.42 -29.39
C PHE A 110 -25.13 20.73 -30.09
N THR A 111 -24.02 20.76 -30.84
CA THR A 111 -23.50 21.94 -31.55
C THR A 111 -23.48 21.70 -33.05
#